data_AF-A0A9E5R4Y2-F1
#
_entry.id   AF-A0A9E5R4Y2-F1
#
_cell.length_a   1.000
_cell.length_b   1.000
_cell.length_c   1.000
_cell.angle_alpha   90.00
_cell.angle_beta   90.00
_cell.angle_gamma   90.00
#
_symmetry.space_group_name_H-M   'P 1'
#
loop_
_entity.id
_entity.type
_entity.pdbx_description
1 polymer ?
#
loop_
_entity_poly.entity_id
_entity_poly.type
_entity_poly.pdbx_seq_one_letter_code
_entity_poly.pdbx_strand_id
1 'polypeptide(L)'
;MREWKSLARRAGVWALLLGGGLVGYSVALTALAGDIGFWGDDWWILGYGYRLDWLRGVYHYTFNERRPTEGAYAILIFELLGANRVAYFLLSQLWNAAASLLLGLVIWRAFPARPRWAAASALFAFWMPMTAETTYAMHMDNGRIQMVLFWATVLLFQVWAVRWRTWIGLVLPLGFYYTATQAYESAPLLIALVPFFVLPVWLRQVEPVAPVARLKAALQLSLACMVGLAAFFVHALSHPGRGAYSGGHRHPNSG
;
A
#
# COMPACT_ATOMS: atom_id res chain seq x y z
N MET A 1 7.58 29.17 13.31
CA MET A 1 6.12 28.90 13.20
C MET A 1 5.44 29.46 11.95
N ARG A 2 5.79 30.67 11.43
CA ARG A 2 5.21 31.23 10.19
C ARG A 2 5.56 30.46 8.91
N GLU A 3 6.79 29.97 8.77
CA GLU A 3 7.23 29.20 7.59
C GLU A 3 6.48 27.88 7.42
N TRP A 4 6.11 27.23 8.53
CA TRP A 4 5.31 26.00 8.52
C TRP A 4 3.91 26.22 7.97
N LYS A 5 3.28 27.36 8.26
CA LYS A 5 1.96 27.71 7.71
C LYS A 5 2.03 27.97 6.20
N SER A 6 3.09 28.63 5.71
CA SER A 6 3.28 28.83 4.27
C SER A 6 3.62 27.54 3.53
N LEU A 7 4.43 26.66 4.14
CA LEU A 7 4.75 25.34 3.56
C LEU A 7 3.54 24.42 3.53
N ALA A 8 2.74 24.39 4.60
CA ALA A 8 1.49 23.62 4.64
C ALA A 8 0.48 24.11 3.59
N ARG A 9 0.36 25.43 3.40
CA ARG A 9 -0.50 26.00 2.35
C ARG A 9 -0.02 25.62 0.95
N ARG A 10 1.28 25.73 0.66
CA ARG A 10 1.86 25.32 -0.65
C ARG A 10 1.70 23.82 -0.91
N ALA A 11 1.88 23.00 0.12
CA ALA A 11 1.67 21.56 0.01
C ALA A 11 0.20 21.18 -0.21
N GLY A 12 -0.73 21.89 0.45
CA GLY A 12 -2.16 21.72 0.21
C GLY A 12 -2.54 22.04 -1.24
N VAL A 13 -2.03 23.15 -1.79
CA VAL A 13 -2.29 23.52 -3.20
C VAL A 13 -1.70 22.49 -4.16
N TRP A 14 -0.45 22.05 -3.95
CA TRP A 14 0.14 21.03 -4.81
C TRP A 14 -0.58 19.68 -4.73
N ALA A 15 -0.92 19.22 -3.52
CA ALA A 15 -1.64 17.97 -3.33
C ALA A 15 -3.03 18.00 -3.99
N LEU A 16 -3.71 19.15 -3.95
CA LEU A 16 -4.99 19.35 -4.64
C LEU A 16 -4.83 19.33 -6.16
N LEU A 17 -3.85 20.06 -6.71
CA LEU A 17 -3.64 20.12 -8.16
C LEU A 17 -3.17 18.79 -8.73
N LEU A 18 -2.16 18.17 -8.11
CA LEU A 18 -1.67 16.87 -8.56
C LEU A 18 -2.72 15.79 -8.32
N GLY A 19 -3.33 15.76 -7.14
CA GLY A 19 -4.36 14.77 -6.82
C GLY A 19 -5.58 14.89 -7.72
N GLY A 20 -6.07 16.11 -7.94
CA GLY A 20 -7.14 16.38 -8.89
C GLY A 20 -6.77 15.98 -10.32
N GLY A 21 -5.53 16.26 -10.74
CA GLY A 21 -5.02 15.86 -12.06
C GLY A 21 -4.94 14.34 -12.24
N LEU A 22 -4.42 13.61 -11.25
CA LEU A 22 -4.34 12.16 -11.28
C LEU A 22 -5.73 11.51 -11.28
N VAL A 23 -6.65 11.99 -10.43
CA VAL A 23 -8.03 11.49 -10.39
C VAL A 23 -8.76 11.80 -11.70
N GLY A 24 -8.63 13.02 -12.21
CA GLY A 24 -9.21 13.42 -13.49
C GLY A 24 -8.68 12.57 -14.64
N TYR A 25 -7.37 12.28 -14.63
CA TYR A 25 -6.76 11.36 -15.58
C TYR A 25 -7.30 9.93 -15.44
N SER A 26 -7.41 9.39 -14.23
CA SER A 26 -7.99 8.07 -13.98
C SER A 26 -9.40 7.96 -14.56
N VAL A 27 -10.26 8.96 -14.31
CA VAL A 27 -11.63 9.01 -14.85
C VAL A 27 -11.63 9.09 -16.38
N ALA A 28 -10.83 9.99 -16.96
CA ALA A 28 -10.75 10.16 -18.41
C ALA A 28 -10.24 8.88 -19.09
N LEU A 29 -9.18 8.28 -18.56
CA LEU A 29 -8.62 7.03 -19.07
C LEU A 29 -9.64 5.89 -18.98
N THR A 30 -10.36 5.77 -17.85
CA THR A 30 -11.42 4.77 -17.73
C THR A 30 -12.55 4.99 -18.74
N ALA A 31 -12.97 6.23 -18.95
CA ALA A 31 -14.00 6.54 -19.95
C ALA A 31 -13.53 6.22 -21.38
N LEU A 32 -12.25 6.42 -21.68
CA LEU A 32 -11.67 6.15 -23.01
C LEU A 32 -11.37 4.67 -23.24
N ALA A 33 -10.91 3.95 -22.22
CA ALA A 33 -10.58 2.53 -22.33
C ALA A 33 -11.83 1.65 -22.49
N GLY A 34 -12.96 2.05 -21.90
CA GLY A 34 -14.21 1.30 -21.99
C GLY A 34 -14.14 -0.05 -21.26
N ASP A 35 -14.76 -1.08 -21.84
CA ASP A 35 -14.73 -2.45 -21.31
C ASP A 35 -13.49 -3.20 -21.81
N ILE A 36 -12.50 -3.34 -20.94
CA ILE A 36 -11.25 -4.07 -21.19
C ILE A 36 -11.27 -5.52 -20.64
N GLY A 37 -12.42 -6.00 -20.16
CA GLY A 37 -12.59 -7.39 -19.73
C GLY A 37 -11.97 -7.74 -18.36
N PHE A 38 -12.38 -8.87 -17.77
CA PHE A 38 -11.62 -9.52 -16.68
C PHE A 38 -10.74 -10.61 -17.27
N TRP A 39 -9.52 -10.75 -16.74
CA TRP A 39 -8.61 -11.82 -17.13
C TRP A 39 -8.88 -13.08 -16.31
N GLY A 40 -8.40 -14.24 -16.77
CA GLY A 40 -8.59 -15.52 -16.06
C GLY A 40 -8.16 -15.46 -14.59
N ASP A 41 -7.08 -14.74 -14.32
CA ASP A 41 -6.51 -14.50 -12.99
C ASP A 41 -7.29 -13.47 -12.15
N ASP A 42 -8.31 -12.79 -12.70
CA ASP A 42 -9.25 -12.02 -11.87
C ASP A 42 -10.38 -12.94 -11.35
N TRP A 43 -10.73 -13.99 -12.11
CA TRP A 43 -11.88 -14.85 -11.77
C TRP A 43 -11.66 -15.80 -10.60
N TRP A 44 -10.42 -16.19 -10.30
CA TRP A 44 -10.17 -17.09 -9.18
C TRP A 44 -10.55 -16.44 -7.84
N ILE A 45 -10.26 -15.14 -7.67
CA ILE A 45 -10.61 -14.37 -6.47
C ILE A 45 -12.07 -13.93 -6.47
N LEU A 46 -12.57 -13.43 -7.61
CA LEU A 46 -13.97 -13.02 -7.77
C LEU A 46 -14.93 -14.20 -7.62
N GLY A 47 -14.49 -15.40 -7.98
CA GLY A 47 -15.27 -16.63 -7.83
C GLY A 47 -15.66 -16.94 -6.38
N TYR A 48 -14.92 -16.46 -5.38
CA TYR A 48 -15.33 -16.60 -3.97
C TYR A 48 -16.54 -15.71 -3.67
N GLY A 49 -16.49 -14.42 -4.05
CA GLY A 49 -17.62 -13.50 -3.88
C GLY A 49 -18.83 -13.83 -4.75
N TYR A 50 -18.62 -14.51 -5.89
CA TYR A 50 -19.71 -14.99 -6.73
C TYR A 50 -20.46 -16.20 -6.12
N ARG A 51 -19.74 -17.09 -5.42
CA ARG A 51 -20.29 -18.37 -4.92
C ARG A 51 -20.76 -18.31 -3.46
N LEU A 52 -20.26 -17.36 -2.69
CA LEU A 52 -20.44 -17.28 -1.25
C LEU A 52 -20.80 -15.85 -0.85
N ASP A 53 -21.58 -15.70 0.22
CA ASP A 53 -21.80 -14.39 0.85
C ASP A 53 -20.48 -13.82 1.39
N TRP A 54 -20.35 -12.49 1.40
CA TRP A 54 -19.12 -11.76 1.77
C TRP A 54 -18.33 -12.38 2.94
N LEU A 55 -18.97 -12.60 4.10
CA LEU A 55 -18.28 -13.12 5.28
C LEU A 55 -17.73 -14.53 5.05
N ARG A 56 -18.51 -15.40 4.42
CA ARG A 56 -18.05 -16.76 4.08
C ARG A 56 -17.00 -16.72 2.98
N GLY A 57 -17.15 -15.87 1.97
CA GLY A 57 -16.15 -15.67 0.93
C GLY A 57 -14.81 -15.27 1.52
N VAL A 58 -14.79 -14.23 2.37
CA VAL A 58 -13.57 -13.76 3.05
C VAL A 58 -13.00 -14.83 3.97
N TYR A 59 -13.83 -15.55 4.72
CA TYR A 59 -13.39 -16.66 5.56
C TYR A 59 -12.70 -17.73 4.70
N HIS A 60 -13.39 -18.29 3.70
CA HIS A 60 -12.85 -19.35 2.85
C HIS A 60 -11.59 -18.89 2.11
N TYR A 61 -11.58 -17.68 1.56
CA TYR A 61 -10.39 -17.12 0.91
C TYR A 61 -9.23 -16.99 1.89
N THR A 62 -9.46 -16.43 3.07
CA THR A 62 -8.43 -16.27 4.09
C THR A 62 -7.81 -17.60 4.50
N PHE A 63 -8.63 -18.63 4.69
CA PHE A 63 -8.16 -19.96 5.09
C PHE A 63 -7.44 -20.71 3.96
N ASN A 64 -7.95 -20.62 2.74
CA ASN A 64 -7.40 -21.31 1.58
C ASN A 64 -6.13 -20.63 1.06
N GLU A 65 -6.19 -19.32 0.87
CA GLU A 65 -5.15 -18.53 0.20
C GLU A 65 -4.18 -17.87 1.17
N ARG A 66 -4.53 -17.82 2.47
CA ARG A 66 -3.67 -17.26 3.54
C ARG A 66 -3.25 -15.82 3.29
N ARG A 67 -4.12 -15.07 2.60
CA ARG A 67 -3.98 -13.66 2.26
C ARG A 67 -5.27 -12.92 2.63
N PRO A 68 -5.55 -12.73 3.92
CA PRO A 68 -6.81 -12.16 4.41
C PRO A 68 -7.09 -10.76 3.85
N THR A 69 -6.05 -9.95 3.67
CA THR A 69 -6.21 -8.57 3.21
C THR A 69 -6.59 -8.51 1.74
N GLU A 70 -5.93 -9.31 0.89
CA GLU A 70 -6.30 -9.46 -0.52
C GLU A 70 -7.76 -9.93 -0.65
N GLY A 71 -8.13 -11.00 0.06
CA GLY A 71 -9.49 -11.56 0.00
C GLY A 71 -10.56 -10.59 0.51
N ALA A 72 -10.32 -9.98 1.67
CA ALA A 72 -11.25 -9.01 2.25
C ALA A 72 -11.49 -7.84 1.30
N TYR A 73 -10.42 -7.32 0.70
CA TYR A 73 -10.48 -6.25 -0.29
C TYR A 73 -11.27 -6.66 -1.54
N ALA A 74 -10.84 -7.74 -2.18
CA ALA A 74 -11.36 -8.17 -3.47
C ALA A 74 -12.83 -8.58 -3.42
N ILE A 75 -13.20 -9.35 -2.40
CA ILE A 75 -14.56 -9.86 -2.21
C ILE A 75 -15.48 -8.71 -1.80
N LEU A 76 -15.03 -7.79 -0.93
CA LEU A 76 -15.80 -6.61 -0.59
C LEU A 76 -16.11 -5.74 -1.82
N ILE A 77 -15.12 -5.53 -2.69
CA ILE A 77 -15.32 -4.75 -3.91
C ILE A 77 -16.32 -5.44 -4.84
N PHE A 78 -16.25 -6.77 -4.95
CA PHE A 78 -17.21 -7.53 -5.75
C PHE A 78 -18.64 -7.42 -5.22
N GLU A 79 -18.82 -7.49 -3.91
CA GLU A 79 -20.13 -7.32 -3.28
C GLU A 79 -20.69 -5.91 -3.50
N LEU A 80 -19.83 -4.88 -3.50
CA LEU A 80 -20.24 -3.49 -3.70
C LEU A 80 -20.50 -3.12 -5.16
N LEU A 81 -19.69 -3.64 -6.09
CA LEU A 81 -19.68 -3.21 -7.49
C LEU A 81 -20.20 -4.27 -8.45
N GLY A 82 -20.46 -5.49 -7.98
CA GLY A 82 -20.77 -6.65 -8.81
C GLY A 82 -19.64 -6.93 -9.80
N ALA A 83 -19.98 -7.47 -10.97
CA ALA A 83 -19.03 -7.69 -12.06
C ALA A 83 -18.81 -6.43 -12.93
N ASN A 84 -18.80 -5.22 -12.33
CA ASN A 84 -18.65 -3.96 -13.07
C ASN A 84 -17.19 -3.62 -13.39
N ARG A 85 -16.69 -4.15 -14.50
CA ARG A 85 -15.30 -4.02 -14.97
C ARG A 85 -14.79 -2.57 -15.04
N VAL A 86 -15.62 -1.65 -15.51
CA VAL A 86 -15.29 -0.22 -15.61
C VAL A 86 -15.00 0.33 -14.21
N ALA A 87 -15.80 -0.06 -13.21
CA ALA A 87 -15.59 0.36 -11.83
C ALA A 87 -14.32 -0.25 -11.23
N TYR A 88 -13.96 -1.50 -11.56
CA TYR A 88 -12.67 -2.10 -11.15
C TYR A 88 -11.48 -1.39 -11.78
N PHE A 89 -11.55 -1.08 -13.08
CA PHE A 89 -10.48 -0.36 -13.76
C PHE A 89 -10.29 1.04 -13.16
N LEU A 90 -11.39 1.77 -12.90
CA LEU A 90 -11.32 3.06 -12.23
C LEU A 90 -10.72 2.91 -10.83
N LEU A 91 -11.21 1.97 -10.03
CA LEU A 91 -10.76 1.77 -8.66
C LEU A 91 -9.27 1.42 -8.59
N SER A 92 -8.82 0.57 -9.50
CA SER A 92 -7.40 0.26 -9.69
C SER A 92 -6.57 1.51 -9.97
N GLN A 93 -7.00 2.36 -10.91
CA GLN A 93 -6.35 3.64 -11.20
C GLN A 93 -6.35 4.60 -9.99
N LEU A 94 -7.45 4.63 -9.23
CA LEU A 94 -7.55 5.44 -8.02
C LEU A 94 -6.62 4.94 -6.91
N TRP A 95 -6.41 3.63 -6.76
CA TRP A 95 -5.40 3.10 -5.84
C TRP A 95 -3.98 3.46 -6.24
N ASN A 96 -3.67 3.42 -7.54
CA ASN A 96 -2.37 3.88 -8.04
C ASN A 96 -2.16 5.38 -7.77
N ALA A 97 -3.18 6.20 -8.00
CA ALA A 97 -3.17 7.62 -7.66
C ALA A 97 -2.94 7.83 -6.16
N ALA A 98 -3.68 7.11 -5.30
CA ALA A 98 -3.54 7.18 -3.86
C ALA A 98 -2.13 6.78 -3.40
N ALA A 99 -1.57 5.67 -3.88
CA ALA A 99 -0.23 5.22 -3.56
C ALA A 99 0.82 6.27 -3.96
N SER A 100 0.68 6.83 -5.16
CA SER A 100 1.58 7.84 -5.71
C SER A 100 1.55 9.15 -4.91
N LEU A 101 0.36 9.60 -4.51
CA LEU A 101 0.20 10.79 -3.67
C LEU A 101 0.76 10.56 -2.27
N LEU A 102 0.55 9.38 -1.68
CA LEU A 102 1.12 9.03 -0.38
C LEU A 102 2.65 8.99 -0.43
N LEU A 103 3.25 8.43 -1.48
CA LEU A 103 4.70 8.51 -1.71
C LEU A 103 5.18 9.96 -1.76
N GLY A 104 4.53 10.80 -2.56
CA GLY A 104 4.85 12.22 -2.62
C GLY A 104 4.77 12.90 -1.25
N LEU A 105 3.73 12.57 -0.47
CA LEU A 105 3.57 13.08 0.89
C LEU A 105 4.68 12.61 1.84
N VAL A 106 5.08 11.34 1.76
CA VAL A 106 6.19 10.76 2.52
C VAL A 106 7.49 11.50 2.21
N ILE A 107 7.81 11.70 0.92
CA ILE A 107 9.02 12.41 0.48
C ILE A 107 8.98 13.86 0.92
N TRP A 108 7.85 14.54 0.75
CA TRP A 108 7.70 15.94 1.15
C TRP A 108 7.90 16.11 2.66
N ARG A 109 7.34 15.21 3.48
CA ARG A 109 7.56 15.21 4.93
C ARG A 109 9.02 14.88 5.27
N ALA A 110 9.66 13.96 4.58
CA ALA A 110 11.06 13.61 4.81
C ALA A 110 12.02 14.74 4.37
N PHE A 111 11.70 15.49 3.30
CA PHE A 111 12.56 16.49 2.67
C PHE A 111 11.78 17.77 2.30
N PRO A 112 11.34 18.57 3.28
CA PRO A 112 10.44 19.71 3.04
C PRO A 112 11.05 20.82 2.18
N ALA A 113 12.38 20.91 2.10
CA ALA A 113 13.11 21.84 1.23
C ALA A 113 13.06 21.44 -0.27
N ARG A 114 12.53 20.26 -0.61
CA ARG A 114 12.49 19.73 -1.98
C ARG A 114 11.07 19.39 -2.46
N PRO A 115 10.10 20.33 -2.43
CA PRO A 115 8.70 20.04 -2.78
C PRO A 115 8.52 19.62 -4.25
N ARG A 116 9.32 20.19 -5.17
CA ARG A 116 9.28 19.81 -6.59
C ARG A 116 9.71 18.36 -6.82
N TRP A 117 10.65 17.86 -6.01
CA TRP A 117 11.11 16.48 -6.10
C TRP A 117 10.03 15.52 -5.62
N ALA A 118 9.38 15.81 -4.48
CA ALA A 118 8.21 15.07 -4.02
C ALA A 118 7.09 15.03 -5.08
N ALA A 119 6.83 16.17 -5.74
CA ALA A 119 5.88 16.28 -6.83
C ALA A 119 6.21 15.39 -8.03
N ALA A 120 7.45 15.49 -8.50
CA ALA A 120 7.95 14.67 -9.59
C ALA A 120 7.89 13.18 -9.24
N SER A 121 8.32 12.79 -8.04
CA SER A 121 8.28 11.38 -7.61
C SER A 121 6.86 10.81 -7.57
N ALA A 122 5.87 11.58 -7.08
CA ALA A 122 4.48 11.16 -7.12
C ALA A 122 3.98 10.98 -8.55
N LEU A 123 4.27 11.95 -9.43
CA LEU A 123 3.88 11.85 -10.85
C LEU A 123 4.54 10.64 -11.52
N PHE A 124 5.86 10.49 -11.39
CA PHE A 124 6.58 9.37 -12.00
C PHE A 124 6.12 8.01 -11.47
N ALA A 125 5.84 7.89 -10.17
CA ALA A 125 5.34 6.64 -9.60
C ALA A 125 3.99 6.22 -10.20
N PHE A 126 3.12 7.18 -10.50
CA PHE A 126 1.84 6.90 -11.15
C PHE A 126 2.02 6.31 -12.55
N TRP A 127 3.05 6.74 -13.27
CA TRP A 127 3.31 6.36 -14.65
C TRP A 127 4.35 5.25 -14.83
N MET A 128 4.87 4.65 -13.75
CA MET A 128 5.88 3.60 -13.89
C MET A 128 5.30 2.38 -14.63
N PRO A 129 6.03 1.79 -15.60
CA PRO A 129 5.52 0.68 -16.42
C PRO A 129 5.04 -0.52 -15.60
N MET A 130 5.74 -0.83 -14.50
CA MET A 130 5.39 -1.91 -13.58
C MET A 130 4.01 -1.73 -12.91
N THR A 131 3.54 -0.49 -12.72
CA THR A 131 2.19 -0.22 -12.22
C THR A 131 1.17 -0.07 -13.34
N ALA A 132 1.61 0.40 -14.52
CA ALA A 132 0.76 0.61 -15.70
C ALA A 132 0.40 -0.70 -16.44
N GLU A 133 1.35 -1.60 -16.69
CA GLU A 133 1.13 -2.87 -17.41
C GLU A 133 0.18 -3.80 -16.63
N THR A 134 0.33 -3.88 -15.30
CA THR A 134 -0.62 -4.62 -14.47
C THR A 134 -1.99 -3.96 -14.45
N THR A 135 -2.15 -2.70 -14.91
CA THR A 135 -3.47 -2.06 -14.92
C THR A 135 -4.31 -2.53 -16.10
N TYR A 136 -3.67 -3.03 -17.15
CA TYR A 136 -4.33 -3.57 -18.34
C TYR A 136 -4.41 -5.10 -18.32
N ALA A 137 -3.52 -5.78 -17.59
CA ALA A 137 -3.48 -7.24 -17.51
C ALA A 137 -4.14 -7.84 -16.25
N MET A 138 -4.20 -7.11 -15.13
CA MET A 138 -4.78 -7.60 -13.86
C MET A 138 -5.51 -6.47 -13.13
N HIS A 139 -6.83 -6.41 -13.30
CA HIS A 139 -7.66 -5.35 -12.72
C HIS A 139 -7.60 -5.37 -11.20
N MET A 140 -7.36 -6.55 -10.64
CA MET A 140 -7.28 -6.84 -9.21
C MET A 140 -5.84 -7.03 -8.71
N ASP A 141 -4.84 -6.48 -9.40
CA ASP A 141 -3.46 -6.52 -8.88
C ASP A 141 -3.36 -5.83 -7.50
N ASN A 142 -3.11 -6.65 -6.48
CA ASN A 142 -3.00 -6.21 -5.10
C ASN A 142 -1.76 -5.36 -4.82
N GLY A 143 -0.81 -5.30 -5.75
CA GLY A 143 0.34 -4.42 -5.66
C GLY A 143 -0.05 -2.97 -5.39
N ARG A 144 -1.18 -2.49 -5.94
CA ARG A 144 -1.62 -1.10 -5.75
C ARG A 144 -2.07 -0.82 -4.32
N ILE A 145 -2.98 -1.65 -3.79
CA ILE A 145 -3.44 -1.49 -2.40
C ILE A 145 -2.30 -1.77 -1.40
N GLN A 146 -1.41 -2.71 -1.71
CA GLN A 146 -0.19 -2.95 -0.96
C GLN A 146 0.67 -1.67 -0.90
N MET A 147 0.89 -0.98 -2.02
CA MET A 147 1.63 0.28 -2.02
C MET A 147 0.92 1.37 -1.22
N VAL A 148 -0.40 1.48 -1.31
CA VAL A 148 -1.19 2.43 -0.48
C VAL A 148 -0.94 2.16 1.00
N LEU A 149 -1.10 0.91 1.44
CA LEU A 149 -0.90 0.49 2.82
C LEU A 149 0.54 0.71 3.26
N PHE A 150 1.52 0.40 2.40
CA PHE A 150 2.94 0.59 2.70
C PHE A 150 3.31 2.07 2.85
N TRP A 151 2.89 2.95 1.94
CA TRP A 151 3.18 4.38 2.11
C TRP A 151 2.44 4.98 3.31
N ALA A 152 1.25 4.49 3.63
CA ALA A 152 0.56 4.83 4.89
C ALA A 152 1.35 4.36 6.12
N THR A 153 1.94 3.16 6.12
CA THR A 153 2.89 2.69 7.14
C THR A 153 4.02 3.68 7.35
N VAL A 154 4.68 4.12 6.26
CA VAL A 154 5.81 5.07 6.36
C VAL A 154 5.34 6.40 6.97
N LEU A 155 4.18 6.92 6.58
CA LEU A 155 3.61 8.13 7.18
C LEU A 155 3.32 7.96 8.67
N LEU A 156 2.79 6.80 9.08
CA LEU A 156 2.54 6.49 10.49
C LEU A 156 3.85 6.42 11.29
N PHE A 157 4.91 5.85 10.73
CA PHE A 157 6.25 5.92 11.33
C PHE A 157 6.76 7.37 11.43
N GLN A 158 6.54 8.21 10.41
CA GLN A 158 6.88 9.63 10.47
C GLN A 158 6.07 10.38 11.53
N VAL A 159 4.79 10.05 11.73
CA VAL A 159 3.95 10.61 12.81
C VAL A 159 4.47 10.15 14.18
N TRP A 160 4.78 8.87 14.32
CA TRP A 160 5.37 8.30 15.53
C TRP A 160 6.68 9.01 15.91
N ALA A 161 7.56 9.27 14.93
CA ALA A 161 8.82 9.97 15.12
C ALA A 161 8.67 11.41 15.64
N VAL A 162 7.54 12.06 15.33
CA VAL A 162 7.27 13.44 15.76
C VAL A 162 6.54 13.47 17.10
N ARG A 163 5.49 12.66 17.28
CA ARG A 163 4.53 12.81 18.39
C ARG A 163 4.70 11.81 19.52
N TRP A 164 4.85 10.53 19.21
CA TRP A 164 4.70 9.47 20.21
C TRP A 164 6.05 9.02 20.75
N ARG A 165 6.99 8.64 19.88
CA ARG A 165 8.34 8.14 20.24
C ARG A 165 8.37 7.05 21.32
N THR A 166 7.23 6.37 21.55
CA THR A 166 7.10 5.26 22.48
C THR A 166 7.01 3.94 21.73
N TRP A 167 7.39 2.83 22.36
CA TRP A 167 7.24 1.50 21.77
C TRP A 167 5.77 1.15 21.45
N ILE A 168 4.84 1.54 22.32
CA ILE A 168 3.40 1.34 22.09
C ILE A 168 2.94 2.10 20.84
N GLY A 169 3.48 3.29 20.58
CA GLY A 169 3.19 4.06 19.37
C GLY A 169 3.63 3.38 18.06
N LEU A 170 4.43 2.32 18.12
CA LEU A 170 4.83 1.52 16.95
C LEU A 170 3.80 0.45 16.57
N VAL A 171 2.84 0.13 17.44
CA VAL A 171 1.83 -0.90 17.17
C VAL A 171 1.04 -0.56 15.90
N LEU A 172 0.64 0.70 15.74
CA LEU A 172 -0.14 1.14 14.58
C LEU A 172 0.63 1.05 13.25
N PRO A 173 1.84 1.64 13.09
CA PRO A 173 2.60 1.50 11.85
C PRO A 173 2.99 0.05 11.54
N LEU A 174 3.31 -0.76 12.56
CA LEU A 174 3.60 -2.19 12.37
C LEU A 174 2.36 -2.99 11.97
N GLY A 175 1.19 -2.67 12.52
CA GLY A 175 -0.08 -3.26 12.12
C GLY A 175 -0.41 -2.98 10.66
N PHE A 176 -0.30 -1.72 10.22
CA PHE A 176 -0.48 -1.34 8.81
C PHE A 176 0.54 -2.03 7.90
N TYR A 177 1.79 -2.14 8.35
CA TYR A 177 2.83 -2.82 7.60
C TYR A 177 2.48 -4.30 7.40
N TYR A 178 2.06 -4.96 8.48
CA TYR A 178 1.62 -6.34 8.43
C TYR A 178 0.45 -6.50 7.45
N THR A 179 -0.57 -5.63 7.51
CA THR A 179 -1.66 -5.61 6.53
C THR A 179 -1.17 -5.44 5.10
N ALA A 180 -0.17 -4.59 4.84
CA ALA A 180 0.45 -4.47 3.52
C ALA A 180 1.11 -5.79 3.06
N THR A 181 1.82 -6.47 3.95
CA THR A 181 2.44 -7.78 3.64
C THR A 181 1.43 -8.90 3.41
N GLN A 182 0.21 -8.78 3.93
CA GLN A 182 -0.90 -9.69 3.69
C GLN A 182 -1.67 -9.39 2.40
N ALA A 183 -1.48 -8.19 1.83
CA ALA A 183 -2.08 -7.82 0.55
C ALA A 183 -1.26 -8.36 -0.64
N TYR A 184 0.08 -8.32 -0.56
CA TYR A 184 0.94 -8.83 -1.62
C TYR A 184 2.38 -9.11 -1.14
N GLU A 185 3.09 -10.02 -1.81
CA GLU A 185 4.30 -10.68 -1.27
C GLU A 185 5.58 -9.84 -1.33
N SER A 186 5.59 -8.74 -2.09
CA SER A 186 6.78 -7.89 -2.27
C SER A 186 7.02 -6.88 -1.12
N ALA A 187 6.00 -6.60 -0.31
CA ALA A 187 6.02 -5.64 0.80
C ALA A 187 6.99 -5.94 1.94
N PRO A 188 7.34 -7.21 2.27
CA PRO A 188 8.27 -7.54 3.33
C PRO A 188 9.63 -6.85 3.19
N LEU A 189 10.12 -6.66 1.97
CA LEU A 189 11.42 -6.02 1.74
C LEU A 189 11.32 -4.49 1.78
N LEU A 190 10.14 -3.92 1.55
CA LEU A 190 9.94 -2.47 1.54
C LEU A 190 10.15 -1.83 2.91
N ILE A 191 10.06 -2.59 4.01
CA ILE A 191 10.35 -2.05 5.36
C ILE A 191 11.77 -1.50 5.48
N ALA A 192 12.71 -1.97 4.66
CA ALA A 192 14.07 -1.44 4.60
C ALA A 192 14.13 0.03 4.15
N LEU A 193 13.08 0.54 3.49
CA LEU A 193 12.96 1.95 3.08
C LEU A 193 12.51 2.86 4.22
N VAL A 194 11.89 2.32 5.28
CA VAL A 194 11.33 3.11 6.40
C VAL A 194 12.39 4.01 7.05
N PRO A 195 13.61 3.55 7.39
CA PRO A 195 14.62 4.42 7.99
C PRO A 195 14.99 5.62 7.12
N PHE A 196 15.04 5.44 5.79
CA PHE A 196 15.41 6.50 4.84
C PHE A 196 14.43 7.69 4.89
N PHE A 197 13.14 7.41 5.10
CA PHE A 197 12.11 8.46 5.13
C PHE A 197 11.76 8.95 6.54
N VAL A 198 12.05 8.16 7.57
CA VAL A 198 11.65 8.49 8.95
C VAL A 198 12.79 9.13 9.73
N LEU A 199 14.04 8.71 9.51
CA LEU A 199 15.19 9.28 10.21
C LEU A 199 15.35 10.79 9.95
N PRO A 200 15.23 11.31 8.71
CA PRO A 200 15.28 12.75 8.47
C PRO A 200 14.18 13.53 9.21
N VAL A 201 13.00 12.92 9.39
CA VAL A 201 11.89 13.53 10.14
C VAL A 201 12.22 13.59 11.63
N TRP A 202 12.73 12.50 12.19
CA TRP A 202 13.12 12.41 13.58
C TRP A 202 14.22 13.41 13.94
N LEU A 203 15.31 13.44 13.15
CA LEU A 203 16.49 14.23 13.44
C LEU A 203 16.21 15.74 13.49
N ARG A 204 15.27 16.24 12.69
CA ARG A 204 14.85 17.65 12.72
C ARG A 204 14.15 18.07 14.01
N GLN A 205 13.73 17.13 14.85
CA GLN A 205 13.01 17.42 16.08
C GLN A 205 13.92 17.42 17.32
N VAL A 206 15.21 17.11 17.17
CA VAL A 206 16.14 16.93 18.28
C VAL A 206 17.32 17.89 18.05
N GLU A 207 17.12 19.19 18.26
CA GLU A 207 18.23 20.16 18.25
C GLU A 207 18.64 20.57 19.67
N PRO A 208 19.96 20.60 19.99
CA PRO A 208 21.07 20.13 19.17
C PRO A 208 21.17 18.59 19.13
N VAL A 209 21.51 18.04 17.97
CA VAL A 209 21.51 16.59 17.75
C VAL A 209 22.80 15.96 18.30
N ALA A 210 22.84 15.62 19.58
CA ALA A 210 23.93 14.82 20.13
C ALA A 210 24.10 13.50 19.33
N PRO A 211 25.33 13.04 19.01
CA PRO A 211 25.56 11.79 18.27
C PRO A 211 24.83 10.58 18.86
N VAL A 212 24.73 10.53 20.19
CA VAL A 212 24.00 9.51 20.95
C VAL A 212 22.51 9.47 20.61
N ALA A 213 21.88 10.64 20.40
CA ALA A 213 20.47 10.72 20.03
C ALA A 213 20.21 10.19 18.61
N ARG A 214 21.16 10.40 17.68
CA ARG A 214 21.09 9.84 16.32
C ARG A 214 21.17 8.32 16.35
N LEU A 215 22.14 7.80 17.11
CA LEU A 215 22.35 6.36 17.25
C LEU A 215 21.13 5.70 17.88
N LYS A 216 20.55 6.28 18.95
CA LYS A 216 19.33 5.77 19.58
C LYS A 216 18.16 5.73 18.60
N ALA A 217 17.93 6.80 17.83
CA ALA A 217 16.86 6.85 16.84
C ALA A 217 17.04 5.80 15.73
N ALA A 218 18.27 5.66 15.21
CA ALA A 218 18.60 4.65 14.21
C ALA A 218 18.38 3.23 14.74
N LEU A 219 18.84 2.94 15.97
CA LEU A 219 18.65 1.63 16.60
C LEU A 219 17.18 1.31 16.83
N GLN A 220 16.39 2.27 17.33
CA GLN A 220 14.95 2.08 17.54
C GLN A 220 14.21 1.79 16.22
N LEU A 221 14.52 2.54 15.16
CA LEU A 221 13.95 2.32 13.83
C LEU A 221 14.37 0.96 13.24
N SER A 222 15.65 0.61 13.32
CA SER A 222 16.15 -0.68 12.84
C SER A 222 15.50 -1.84 13.58
N LEU A 223 15.38 -1.76 14.92
CA LEU A 223 14.72 -2.80 15.71
C LEU A 223 13.24 -2.93 15.35
N ALA A 224 12.54 -1.80 15.17
CA ALA A 224 11.14 -1.83 14.74
C ALA A 224 10.98 -2.49 13.35
N CYS A 225 11.88 -2.18 12.41
CA CYS A 225 11.88 -2.79 11.08
C CYS A 225 12.16 -4.30 11.15
N MET A 226 13.12 -4.72 11.99
CA MET A 226 13.42 -6.13 12.23
C MET A 226 12.23 -6.87 12.84
N VAL A 227 11.53 -6.27 13.81
CA VAL A 227 10.31 -6.86 14.41
C VAL A 227 9.21 -7.02 13.37
N GLY A 228 8.97 -6.00 12.54
CA GLY A 228 7.99 -6.11 11.45
C GLY A 228 8.34 -7.23 10.46
N LEU A 229 9.62 -7.30 10.05
CA LEU A 229 10.10 -8.35 9.15
C LEU A 229 10.02 -9.75 9.78
N ALA A 230 10.38 -9.88 11.05
CA ALA A 230 10.29 -11.14 11.79
C ALA A 230 8.84 -11.61 11.93
N ALA A 231 7.90 -10.71 12.21
CA ALA A 231 6.48 -11.04 12.27
C ALA A 231 5.96 -11.60 10.93
N PHE A 232 6.40 -11.02 9.81
CA PHE A 232 6.12 -11.58 8.49
C PHE A 232 6.70 -12.99 8.32
N PHE A 233 7.98 -13.21 8.64
CA PHE A 233 8.60 -14.53 8.50
C PHE A 233 7.97 -15.58 9.42
N VAL A 234 7.67 -15.25 10.67
CA VAL A 234 6.97 -16.15 11.59
C VAL A 234 5.62 -16.55 11.01
N HIS A 235 4.86 -15.61 10.46
CA HIS A 235 3.58 -15.90 9.81
C HIS A 235 3.76 -16.75 8.54
N ALA A 236 4.73 -16.43 7.68
CA ALA A 236 5.02 -17.17 6.45
C ALA A 236 5.49 -18.61 6.72
N LEU A 237 6.36 -18.80 7.72
CA LEU A 237 6.94 -20.09 8.09
C LEU A 237 6.01 -20.96 8.93
N SER A 238 5.12 -20.37 9.74
CA SER A 238 4.08 -21.13 10.46
C SER A 238 3.00 -21.70 9.54
N HIS A 239 2.99 -21.28 8.27
CA HIS A 239 2.02 -21.72 7.27
C HIS A 239 2.73 -22.15 5.97
N PRO A 240 3.53 -23.24 6.00
CA PRO A 240 4.16 -23.77 4.80
C PRO A 240 3.07 -24.18 3.80
N GLY A 241 3.13 -23.64 2.59
CA GLY A 241 2.08 -23.81 1.56
C GLY A 241 1.95 -22.64 0.58
N ARG A 242 2.54 -21.47 0.90
CA ARG A 242 2.49 -20.25 0.05
C ARG A 242 3.09 -20.37 -1.35
N GLY A 243 3.83 -21.44 -1.65
CA GLY A 243 4.59 -21.58 -2.91
C GLY A 243 4.07 -22.61 -3.91
N ALA A 244 3.00 -23.34 -3.60
CA ALA A 244 2.40 -24.25 -4.57
C ALA A 244 1.12 -23.61 -5.07
N TYR A 245 1.14 -23.10 -6.31
CA TYR A 245 -0.05 -23.08 -7.15
C TYR A 245 -0.78 -24.40 -6.90
N SER A 246 -1.91 -24.36 -6.21
CA SER A 246 -2.87 -25.45 -6.19
C SER A 246 -3.56 -25.44 -7.56
N GLY A 247 -2.78 -25.63 -8.62
CA GLY A 247 -3.19 -26.03 -9.96
C GLY A 247 -3.73 -27.46 -9.94
N GLY A 248 -4.66 -27.69 -9.03
CA GLY A 248 -5.37 -28.90 -8.75
C GLY A 248 -6.79 -28.51 -8.42
N HIS A 249 -7.47 -27.86 -9.36
CA HIS A 249 -8.87 -28.14 -9.58
C HIS A 249 -9.01 -29.66 -9.76
N ARG A 250 -9.03 -30.40 -8.65
CA ARG A 250 -9.74 -31.67 -8.60
C ARG A 250 -11.18 -31.29 -8.88
N HIS A 251 -11.56 -31.38 -10.15
CA HIS A 251 -12.95 -31.52 -10.52
C HIS A 251 -13.52 -32.66 -9.67
N PRO A 252 -14.48 -32.39 -8.76
CA PRO A 252 -15.27 -33.46 -8.18
C PRO A 252 -16.29 -33.81 -9.25
N ASN A 253 -15.86 -34.51 -10.30
CA ASN A 253 -16.72 -35.17 -11.30
C ASN A 253 -15.84 -35.97 -12.26
N SER A 254 -15.45 -37.17 -11.85
CA SER A 254 -15.14 -38.27 -12.75
C SER A 254 -15.33 -39.60 -12.01
N GLY A 255 -16.49 -40.23 -12.22
CA GLY A 255 -16.79 -41.61 -11.83
C GLY A 255 -17.43 -41.75 -10.47
#